data_AF-A0A3S5A8M5-F1
#
_entry.id   AF-A0A3S5A8M5-F1
#
_cell.length_a   1.000
_cell.length_b   1.000
_cell.length_c   1.000
_cell.angle_alpha   90.00
_cell.angle_beta   90.00
_cell.angle_gamma   90.00
#
_symmetry.space_group_name_H-M   'P 1'
#
loop_
_entity.id
_entity.type
_entity.pdbx_description
1 polymer ?
#
loop_
_entity_poly.entity_id
_entity_poly.type
_entity_poly.pdbx_seq_one_letter_code
_entity_poly.pdbx_strand_id
1 'polypeptide(L)'
;MRRADATLHPVRSDRKLLVLLDQACLESVKASGGKEYQLLTPDRHKERIIKSGRDPATIRPDILHQSLLMLLDSPLNRTGRLQVDPVMLFITPV
;
A
#
# COMPACT_ATOMS: atom_id res chain seq x y z
N MET A 1 36.94 21.39 -18.64
CA MET A 1 37.12 20.14 -17.87
C MET A 1 35.75 19.52 -17.61
N ARG A 2 35.35 18.56 -18.43
CA ARG A 2 34.11 17.78 -18.24
C ARG A 2 34.46 16.63 -17.29
N ARG A 3 33.93 16.64 -16.06
CA ARG A 3 33.95 15.42 -15.24
C ARG A 3 32.93 14.47 -15.85
N ALA A 4 33.43 13.38 -16.39
CA ALA A 4 32.64 12.22 -16.78
C ALA A 4 32.08 11.61 -15.50
N ASP A 5 30.79 11.80 -15.25
CA ASP A 5 30.00 10.84 -14.48
C ASP A 5 29.07 10.16 -15.48
N ALA A 6 29.54 9.01 -15.94
CA ALA A 6 28.80 8.13 -16.81
C ALA A 6 29.03 6.72 -16.27
N THR A 7 28.45 6.41 -15.11
CA THR A 7 27.97 5.04 -14.86
C THR A 7 26.83 4.77 -15.85
N LEU A 8 27.22 4.53 -17.10
CA LEU A 8 26.35 4.07 -18.19
C LEU A 8 25.87 2.66 -17.85
N HIS A 9 24.86 2.57 -17.00
CA HIS A 9 23.98 1.41 -17.04
C HIS A 9 23.33 1.41 -18.43
N PRO A 10 23.46 0.33 -19.22
CA PRO A 10 22.83 0.26 -20.52
C PRO A 10 21.36 0.64 -20.36
N VAL A 11 20.89 1.57 -21.18
CA VAL A 11 19.47 1.93 -21.23
C VAL A 11 18.73 0.72 -21.79
N ARG A 12 18.45 -0.26 -20.92
CA ARG A 12 17.44 -1.27 -21.19
C ARG A 12 16.16 -0.50 -21.51
N SER A 13 15.66 -0.66 -22.72
CA SER A 13 14.42 -0.06 -23.21
C SER A 13 13.18 -0.54 -22.45
N ASP A 14 13.37 -1.45 -21.48
CA ASP A 14 12.36 -2.08 -20.65
C ASP A 14 12.60 -1.80 -19.13
N ARG A 15 12.89 -0.54 -18.79
CA ARG A 15 12.96 -0.13 -17.38
C ARG A 15 11.54 0.01 -16.84
N LYS A 16 11.24 -0.72 -15.77
CA LYS A 16 9.99 -0.61 -15.00
C LYS A 16 10.24 0.23 -13.75
N LEU A 17 9.29 1.09 -13.40
CA LEU A 17 9.22 1.75 -12.11
C LEU A 17 8.60 0.79 -11.10
N LEU A 18 9.33 0.49 -10.02
CA LEU A 18 8.83 -0.28 -8.88
C LEU A 18 8.42 0.69 -7.79
N VAL A 19 7.16 0.60 -7.34
CA VAL A 19 6.64 1.38 -6.21
C VAL A 19 6.29 0.41 -5.08
N LEU A 20 7.00 0.58 -3.96
CA LEU A 20 6.73 -0.15 -2.72
C LEU A 20 5.88 0.72 -1.82
N LEU A 21 4.68 0.24 -1.48
CA LEU A 21 3.81 0.90 -0.50
C LEU A 21 4.02 0.20 0.84
N ASP A 22 4.90 0.78 1.65
CA ASP A 22 5.16 0.30 3.01
C ASP A 22 4.07 0.77 3.99
N GLN A 23 3.94 0.06 5.12
CA GLN A 23 2.95 0.33 6.18
C GLN A 23 1.50 0.33 5.68
N ALA A 24 1.22 -0.44 4.63
CA ALA A 24 -0.11 -0.58 4.06
C ALA A 24 -1.05 -1.24 5.10
N CYS A 25 -2.04 -0.47 5.59
CA CYS A 25 -3.04 -0.94 6.57
C CYS A 25 -4.10 -1.83 5.88
N LEU A 26 -3.74 -3.06 5.53
CA LEU A 26 -4.63 -4.07 4.96
C LEU A 26 -4.85 -5.19 5.96
N GLU A 27 -5.77 -4.99 6.90
CA GLU A 27 -6.10 -5.96 7.93
C GLU A 27 -7.58 -6.33 7.85
N SER A 28 -7.91 -7.62 7.90
CA SER A 28 -9.29 -8.09 7.89
C SER A 28 -9.78 -8.38 9.31
N VAL A 29 -11.04 -8.02 9.56
CA VAL A 29 -11.70 -8.23 10.83
C VAL A 29 -13.03 -8.92 10.64
N LYS A 30 -13.29 -9.94 11.46
CA LYS A 30 -14.58 -10.62 11.49
C LYS A 30 -15.68 -9.66 11.93
N ALA A 31 -16.74 -9.53 11.15
CA ALA A 31 -17.89 -8.70 11.47
C ALA A 31 -18.65 -9.24 12.70
N SER A 32 -19.43 -8.39 13.36
CA SER A 32 -20.19 -8.76 14.57
C SER A 32 -21.14 -9.96 14.37
N GLY A 33 -21.63 -10.17 13.14
CA GLY A 33 -22.47 -11.32 12.77
C GLY A 33 -21.70 -12.62 12.52
N GLY A 34 -20.37 -12.60 12.62
CA GLY A 34 -19.51 -13.79 12.55
C GLY A 34 -19.42 -14.50 11.21
N LYS A 35 -20.18 -14.08 10.19
CA LYS A 35 -20.24 -14.72 8.87
C LYS A 35 -19.40 -14.04 7.81
N GLU A 36 -19.07 -12.76 8.00
CA GLU A 36 -18.36 -11.94 7.02
C GLU A 36 -17.07 -11.36 7.59
N TYR A 37 -16.09 -11.15 6.71
CA TYR A 37 -14.88 -10.39 7.00
C TYR A 37 -14.99 -9.02 6.36
N GLN A 38 -14.58 -8.00 7.10
CA GLN A 38 -14.53 -6.62 6.64
C GLN A 38 -13.10 -6.10 6.76
N LEU A 39 -12.76 -5.10 5.96
CA LEU A 39 -11.51 -4.38 6.14
C LEU A 39 -11.56 -3.56 7.43
N LEU A 40 -10.46 -3.56 8.19
CA LEU A 40 -10.34 -2.79 9.40
C LEU A 40 -10.33 -1.29 9.07
N THR A 41 -11.40 -0.62 9.44
CA THR A 41 -11.57 0.83 9.30
C THR A 41 -11.90 1.45 10.65
N PRO A 42 -11.33 2.63 10.97
CA PRO A 42 -11.60 3.31 12.24
C PRO A 42 -13.07 3.72 12.37
N ASP A 43 -13.75 4.04 11.27
CA ASP A 43 -15.18 4.42 11.30
C ASP A 43 -16.11 3.29 11.73
N ARG A 44 -15.80 2.04 11.35
CA ARG A 44 -16.65 0.88 11.65
C ARG A 44 -16.18 0.07 12.86
N HIS A 45 -14.89 0.10 13.16
CA HIS A 45 -14.26 -0.80 14.13
C HIS A 45 -13.51 -0.08 15.26
N LYS A 46 -13.85 1.19 15.52
CA LYS A 46 -13.19 2.05 16.53
C LYS A 46 -12.96 1.37 17.88
N GLU A 47 -14.00 0.80 18.46
CA GLU A 47 -13.92 0.18 19.79
C GLU A 47 -12.96 -1.00 19.84
N ARG A 48 -12.90 -1.78 18.75
CA ARG A 48 -12.06 -2.96 18.65
C ARG A 48 -10.59 -2.59 18.47
N ILE A 49 -10.32 -1.50 17.74
CA ILE A 49 -8.99 -0.92 17.58
C ILE A 49 -8.47 -0.37 18.93
N ILE A 50 -9.33 0.32 19.67
CA ILE A 50 -8.98 0.83 21.01
C ILE A 50 -8.71 -0.35 21.96
N LYS A 51 -9.53 -1.40 21.91
CA LYS A 51 -9.33 -2.62 22.73
C LYS A 51 -8.03 -3.36 22.41
N SER A 52 -7.53 -3.28 21.17
CA SER A 52 -6.23 -3.84 20.80
C SER A 52 -5.05 -2.92 21.14
N GLY A 53 -5.29 -1.78 21.80
CA GLY A 53 -4.25 -0.85 22.23
C GLY A 53 -3.65 -0.02 21.10
N ARG A 54 -4.30 0.02 19.93
CA ARG A 54 -3.84 0.78 18.76
C ARG A 54 -4.59 2.10 18.66
N ASP A 55 -3.93 3.11 18.10
CA ASP A 55 -4.56 4.40 17.82
C ASP A 55 -5.37 4.32 16.51
N PRO A 56 -6.69 4.57 16.53
CA PRO A 56 -7.51 4.62 15.32
C PRO A 56 -6.98 5.56 14.23
N ALA A 57 -6.26 6.63 14.59
CA ALA A 57 -5.69 7.56 13.61
C ALA A 57 -4.58 6.93 12.75
N THR A 58 -3.95 5.85 13.22
CA THR A 58 -2.90 5.13 12.49
C THR A 58 -3.47 4.16 11.45
N ILE A 59 -4.77 3.84 11.54
CA ILE A 59 -5.43 2.86 10.66
C ILE A 59 -6.13 3.63 9.54
N ARG A 60 -5.39 3.88 8.46
CA ARG A 60 -5.85 4.68 7.32
C ARG A 60 -5.76 3.89 6.00
N PRO A 61 -6.62 2.88 5.80
CA PRO A 61 -6.66 2.12 4.56
C PRO A 61 -7.05 2.98 3.33
N ASP A 62 -7.70 4.12 3.56
CA ASP A 62 -8.10 5.09 2.54
C ASP A 62 -6.90 5.71 1.81
N ILE A 63 -5.79 5.99 2.51
CA ILE A 63 -4.56 6.53 1.91
C ILE A 63 -3.99 5.55 0.89
N LEU A 64 -3.96 4.26 1.25
CA LEU A 64 -3.52 3.21 0.35
C LEU A 64 -4.46 3.09 -0.85
N HIS A 65 -5.77 3.10 -0.63
CA HIS A 65 -6.75 3.03 -1.70
C HIS A 65 -6.57 4.17 -2.72
N GLN A 66 -6.44 5.41 -2.22
CA GLN A 66 -6.20 6.58 -3.07
C GLN A 66 -4.88 6.48 -3.83
N SER A 67 -3.82 6.06 -3.16
CA SER A 67 -2.50 5.87 -3.79
C SER A 67 -2.55 4.84 -4.92
N LEU A 68 -3.22 3.70 -4.68
CA LEU A 68 -3.40 2.67 -5.69
C LEU A 68 -4.23 3.17 -6.88
N LEU A 69 -5.32 3.91 -6.64
CA LEU A 69 -6.11 4.50 -7.73
C LEU A 69 -5.26 5.41 -8.62
N MET A 70 -4.46 6.30 -8.02
CA MET A 70 -3.59 7.22 -8.78
C MET A 70 -2.50 6.46 -9.55
N LEU A 71 -1.88 5.45 -8.94
CA LEU A 71 -0.84 4.66 -9.56
C LEU A 71 -1.38 3.84 -10.73
N LEU A 72 -2.54 3.21 -10.56
CA LEU A 72 -3.17 2.37 -11.59
C LEU A 72 -3.73 3.19 -12.75
N ASP A 73 -4.15 4.44 -12.53
CA ASP A 73 -4.57 5.34 -13.61
C ASP A 73 -3.40 6.03 -14.32
N SER A 74 -2.18 5.88 -13.81
CA SER A 74 -1.01 6.55 -14.39
C SER A 74 -0.69 6.07 -15.82
N PRO A 75 -0.18 6.95 -16.71
CA PRO A 75 0.31 6.55 -18.03
C PRO A 75 1.41 5.47 -17.97
N LEU A 76 2.18 5.43 -16.88
CA LEU A 76 3.20 4.41 -16.63
C LEU A 76 2.58 3.02 -16.45
N ASN A 77 1.45 2.93 -15.75
CA ASN A 77 0.71 1.67 -15.64
C ASN A 77 0.15 1.25 -17.00
N ARG A 78 -0.45 2.19 -17.75
CA ARG A 78 -1.02 1.91 -19.08
C ARG A 78 0.01 1.40 -20.10
N THR A 79 1.27 1.80 -19.95
CA THR A 79 2.39 1.34 -20.81
C THR A 79 3.07 0.06 -20.30
N GLY A 80 2.56 -0.56 -19.24
CA GLY A 80 3.11 -1.79 -18.65
C GLY A 80 4.46 -1.60 -17.95
N ARG A 81 4.81 -0.36 -17.62
CA ARG A 81 6.10 0.03 -17.04
C ARG A 81 6.03 0.33 -15.54
N LEU A 82 4.89 0.07 -14.91
CA LEU A 82 4.70 0.22 -13.47
C LEU A 82 4.48 -1.14 -12.83
N GLN A 83 5.16 -1.40 -11.73
CA GLN A 83 4.87 -2.49 -10.81
C GLN A 83 4.64 -1.88 -9.42
N VAL A 84 3.51 -2.23 -8.80
CA VAL A 84 3.12 -1.74 -7.48
C VAL A 84 2.96 -2.94 -6.56
N ASP A 85 3.80 -3.01 -5.54
CA ASP A 85 3.75 -4.07 -4.54
C ASP A 85 3.45 -3.46 -3.16
N PRO A 86 2.23 -3.64 -2.64
CA PRO A 86 1.93 -3.25 -1.27
C PRO A 86 2.61 -4.24 -0.32
N VAL A 87 3.51 -3.73 0.52
CA VAL A 87 4.11 -4.54 1.58
C VAL A 87 3.12 -4.57 2.73
N MET A 88 2.39 -5.66 2.83
CA MET A 88 1.50 -5.90 3.95
C MET A 88 2.35 -6.23 5.17
N LEU A 89 2.33 -5.36 6.18
CA LEU A 89 2.76 -5.78 7.50
C LEU A 89 1.77 -6.82 7.98
N PHE A 90 2.22 -8.08 8.06
CA PHE A 90 1.60 -9.08 8.89
C PHE A 90 1.83 -8.68 10.35
N ILE A 91 1.10 -7.65 10.80
CA ILE A 91 0.94 -7.41 12.22
C ILE A 91 0.03 -8.56 12.68
N THR A 92 0.56 -9.38 13.57
CA THR A 92 -0.07 -10.58 14.13
C THR A 92 -1.56 -10.40 14.38
N PRO A 93 -2.42 -11.38 14.01
CA PRO A 93 -3.86 -11.28 14.22
C PRO A 93 -4.16 -11.12 15.72
N VAL A 94 -4.94 -10.10 16.04
CA VAL A 94 -5.62 -9.95 17.34
C VAL A 94 -6.91 -10.76 17.34
#